data_AF-A0A8H6R4E7-F1
#
_entry.id   AF-A0A8H6R4E7-F1
#
_cell.length_a   1.000
_cell.length_b   1.000
_cell.length_c   1.000
_cell.angle_alpha   90.00
_cell.angle_beta   90.00
_cell.angle_gamma   90.00
#
_symmetry.space_group_name_H-M   'P 1'
#
loop_
_entity.id
_entity.type
_entity.pdbx_description
1 polymer ?
#
loop_
_entity_poly.entity_id
_entity_poly.type
_entity_poly.pdbx_seq_one_letter_code
_entity_poly.pdbx_strand_id
1 'polypeptide(L)'
;MDPLSRRFLFGADQPWSRTNWTSSDDRVRGGSSYSSLNILPNNIVQFHGHLDITTLGGAGFASQRTADGLSWDLSDADGLELGIAGFDGKVYTLTLKDKLLPKRPDGREQSTISWEYNLQPADKANVRVRWEDLRATYRGREIEDAEPLDLKNVKQITIMIRSFFGTQEGDFSLDIASIAAFRSDARDDRGLRTPIDERHVVSARRADG
;
A
#
# COMPACT_ATOMS: atom_id res chain seq x y z
N MET A 1 0.62 -30.51 3.49
CA MET A 1 0.67 -29.07 3.23
C MET A 1 -0.45 -28.83 2.25
N ASP A 2 -1.63 -28.45 2.73
CA ASP A 2 -2.72 -28.07 1.82
C ASP A 2 -2.39 -26.68 1.25
N PRO A 3 -2.62 -26.42 -0.04
CA PRO A 3 -2.10 -25.22 -0.68
C PRO A 3 -2.95 -24.00 -0.36
N LEU A 4 -2.29 -22.94 0.11
CA LEU A 4 -2.83 -21.57 0.13
C LEU A 4 -3.55 -21.27 -1.19
N SER A 5 -4.86 -21.02 -1.13
CA SER A 5 -5.60 -20.57 -2.31
C SER A 5 -5.35 -19.09 -2.53
N ARG A 6 -4.92 -18.74 -3.75
CA ARG A 6 -4.71 -17.37 -4.20
C ARG A 6 -5.65 -17.05 -5.35
N ARG A 7 -6.33 -15.91 -5.26
CA ARG A 7 -7.01 -15.27 -6.37
C ARG A 7 -6.26 -14.01 -6.73
N PHE A 8 -5.50 -14.05 -7.83
CA PHE A 8 -4.76 -12.90 -8.30
C PHE A 8 -5.72 -11.78 -8.70
N LEU A 9 -5.44 -10.57 -8.23
CA LEU A 9 -6.13 -9.33 -8.64
C LEU A 9 -5.33 -8.61 -9.73
N PHE A 10 -4.00 -8.68 -9.60
CA PHE A 10 -3.04 -8.14 -10.54
C PHE A 10 -1.76 -9.00 -10.55
N GLY A 11 -1.09 -9.07 -11.69
CA GLY A 11 0.10 -9.90 -11.89
C GLY A 11 -0.21 -11.39 -12.05
N ALA A 12 0.85 -12.19 -12.21
CA ALA A 12 0.75 -13.63 -12.50
C ALA A 12 -0.18 -13.94 -13.70
N ASP A 13 -1.30 -14.62 -13.46
CA ASP A 13 -2.32 -14.97 -14.46
C ASP A 13 -3.37 -13.87 -14.71
N GLN A 14 -3.29 -12.74 -13.99
CA GLN A 14 -4.04 -11.50 -14.23
C GLN A 14 -3.10 -10.37 -14.68
N PRO A 15 -2.84 -10.21 -15.99
CA PRO A 15 -1.86 -9.23 -16.49
C PRO A 15 -2.04 -7.82 -15.93
N TRP A 16 -0.93 -7.18 -15.57
CA TRP A 16 -0.96 -5.76 -15.22
C TRP A 16 -1.43 -4.95 -16.43
N SER A 17 -2.25 -3.94 -16.17
CA SER A 17 -2.61 -2.92 -17.16
C SER A 17 -2.36 -1.55 -16.59
N ARG A 18 -1.65 -0.70 -17.32
CA ARG A 18 -1.42 0.70 -16.92
C ARG A 18 -2.74 1.47 -16.80
N THR A 19 -3.77 1.12 -17.56
CA THR A 19 -5.08 1.80 -17.49
C THR A 19 -5.80 1.54 -16.17
N ASN A 20 -5.42 0.49 -15.44
CA ASN A 20 -6.02 0.16 -14.14
C ASN A 20 -5.41 0.96 -13.01
N TRP A 21 -4.41 1.82 -13.25
CA TRP A 21 -3.68 2.56 -12.24
C TRP A 21 -3.49 4.01 -12.63
N THR A 22 -3.48 4.89 -11.63
CA THR A 22 -3.21 6.32 -11.84
C THR A 22 -2.53 6.92 -10.62
N SER A 23 -1.73 7.96 -10.85
CA SER A 23 -1.00 8.67 -9.81
C SER A 23 -1.94 9.48 -8.94
N SER A 24 -1.71 9.46 -7.63
CA SER A 24 -2.24 10.42 -6.67
C SER A 24 -1.10 10.83 -5.74
N ASP A 25 -0.38 11.87 -6.14
CA ASP A 25 0.81 12.34 -5.41
C ASP A 25 0.51 13.66 -4.68
N ASP A 26 1.40 14.08 -3.78
CA ASP A 26 1.23 15.32 -3.01
C ASP A 26 1.20 16.61 -3.86
N ARG A 27 1.47 16.55 -5.16
CA ARG A 27 1.24 17.64 -6.12
C ARG A 27 -0.18 18.21 -6.05
N VAL A 28 -1.18 17.39 -5.69
CA VAL A 28 -2.57 17.86 -5.49
C VAL A 28 -2.74 18.87 -4.34
N ARG A 29 -1.76 18.93 -3.43
CA ARG A 29 -1.66 19.88 -2.32
C ARG A 29 -0.44 20.81 -2.44
N GLY A 30 0.18 20.89 -3.63
CA GLY A 30 1.33 21.74 -3.90
C GLY A 30 2.69 21.16 -3.51
N GLY A 31 2.78 19.85 -3.25
CA GLY A 31 4.06 19.17 -3.06
C GLY A 31 4.78 18.88 -4.38
N SER A 32 5.99 18.33 -4.27
CA SER A 32 6.87 18.03 -5.41
C SER A 32 7.19 16.54 -5.57
N SER A 33 6.56 15.66 -4.78
CA SER A 33 6.70 14.23 -4.97
C SER A 33 5.96 13.78 -6.23
N TYR A 34 6.49 12.75 -6.90
CA TYR A 34 5.82 12.14 -8.04
C TYR A 34 6.04 10.64 -8.06
N SER A 35 5.07 9.93 -8.65
CA SER A 35 5.21 8.50 -8.93
C SER A 35 4.90 8.18 -10.39
N SER A 36 5.35 7.01 -10.81
CA SER A 36 5.06 6.39 -12.09
C SER A 36 4.93 4.88 -11.93
N LEU A 37 4.21 4.27 -12.87
CA LEU A 37 3.97 2.84 -12.91
C LEU A 37 4.35 2.29 -14.28
N ASN A 38 5.40 1.47 -14.31
CA ASN A 38 5.92 0.84 -15.52
C ASN A 38 5.67 -0.66 -15.47
N ILE A 39 5.17 -1.24 -16.56
CA ILE A 39 5.09 -2.71 -16.68
C ILE A 39 6.42 -3.17 -17.28
N LEU A 40 7.14 -3.98 -16.51
CA LEU A 40 8.41 -4.61 -16.88
C LEU A 40 8.14 -5.97 -17.57
N PRO A 41 9.17 -6.61 -18.17
CA PRO A 41 9.06 -7.99 -18.63
C PRO A 41 8.56 -8.95 -17.54
N ASN A 42 8.03 -10.11 -17.94
CA ASN A 42 7.49 -11.15 -17.05
C ASN A 42 6.29 -10.71 -16.20
N ASN A 43 5.52 -9.72 -16.66
CA ASN A 43 4.30 -9.26 -15.99
C ASN A 43 4.57 -8.76 -14.55
N ILE A 44 5.68 -8.05 -14.37
CA ILE A 44 6.04 -7.35 -13.14
C ILE A 44 5.71 -5.87 -13.32
N VAL A 45 5.24 -5.21 -12.27
CA VAL A 45 5.07 -3.76 -12.27
C VAL A 45 6.13 -3.10 -11.40
N GLN A 46 6.70 -2.01 -11.88
CA GLN A 46 7.59 -1.15 -11.12
C GLN A 46 6.85 0.13 -10.72
N PHE A 47 6.69 0.32 -9.40
CA PHE A 47 6.26 1.56 -8.78
C PHE A 47 7.49 2.37 -8.38
N HIS A 48 7.72 3.51 -9.03
CA HIS A 48 8.92 4.32 -8.83
C HIS A 48 8.65 5.81 -8.91
N GLY A 49 9.62 6.61 -8.48
CA GLY A 49 9.55 8.06 -8.57
C GLY A 49 10.48 8.75 -7.58
N HIS A 50 10.13 9.98 -7.20
CA HIS A 50 10.86 10.76 -6.22
C HIS A 50 9.95 11.23 -5.09
N LEU A 51 10.38 11.01 -3.85
CA LEU A 51 9.72 11.49 -2.64
C LEU A 51 10.44 12.74 -2.14
N ASP A 52 9.83 13.91 -2.37
CA ASP A 52 10.31 15.18 -1.82
C ASP A 52 9.66 15.44 -0.46
N ILE A 53 10.48 15.86 0.50
CA ILE A 53 10.01 16.23 1.85
C ILE A 53 10.21 17.72 2.12
N THR A 54 10.90 18.45 1.24
CA THR A 54 11.27 19.84 1.50
C THR A 54 10.12 20.80 1.22
N THR A 55 9.39 20.59 0.12
CA THR A 55 8.35 21.52 -0.35
C THR A 55 7.22 21.69 0.65
N LEU A 56 6.89 20.65 1.41
CA LEU A 56 5.82 20.69 2.41
C LEU A 56 6.35 20.55 3.85
N GLY A 57 7.59 20.98 4.10
CA GLY A 57 8.12 21.12 5.47
C GLY A 57 8.23 19.79 6.23
N GLY A 58 8.81 18.77 5.62
CA GLY A 58 8.99 17.41 6.12
C GLY A 58 7.90 16.43 5.70
N ALA A 59 6.74 16.92 5.24
CA ALA A 59 5.68 16.07 4.69
C ALA A 59 5.93 15.76 3.21
N GLY A 60 5.58 14.54 2.79
CA GLY A 60 5.65 14.16 1.37
C GLY A 60 4.95 12.82 1.14
N PHE A 61 4.31 12.64 -0.01
CA PHE A 61 3.85 11.32 -0.45
C PHE A 61 3.74 11.23 -1.98
N ALA A 62 3.99 10.04 -2.50
CA ALA A 62 3.72 9.66 -3.87
C ALA A 62 2.96 8.33 -3.88
N SER A 63 1.97 8.16 -4.76
CA SER A 63 1.19 6.93 -4.78
C SER A 63 0.61 6.60 -6.14
N GLN A 64 0.45 5.31 -6.38
CA GLN A 64 -0.33 4.76 -7.49
C GLN A 64 -1.53 4.04 -6.90
N ARG A 65 -2.72 4.39 -7.36
CA ARG A 65 -3.97 3.78 -6.92
C ARG A 65 -4.72 3.19 -8.10
N THR A 66 -5.55 2.19 -7.85
CA THR A 66 -6.40 1.63 -8.89
C THR A 66 -7.36 2.66 -9.47
N ALA A 67 -7.64 2.57 -10.76
CA ALA A 67 -8.56 3.46 -11.46
C ALA A 67 -9.99 3.33 -10.91
N ASP A 68 -10.75 4.42 -11.04
CA ASP A 68 -12.14 4.48 -10.57
C ASP A 68 -13.01 3.47 -11.36
N GLY A 69 -14.04 2.91 -10.72
CA GLY A 69 -14.96 1.94 -11.35
C GLY A 69 -14.59 0.47 -11.15
N LEU A 70 -13.41 0.17 -10.60
CA LEU A 70 -13.07 -1.17 -10.12
C LEU A 70 -13.72 -1.45 -8.76
N SER A 71 -14.08 -2.71 -8.53
CA SER A 71 -14.63 -3.19 -7.26
C SER A 71 -14.33 -4.67 -7.08
N TRP A 72 -14.05 -5.07 -5.85
CA TRP A 72 -13.81 -6.46 -5.48
C TRP A 72 -14.69 -6.86 -4.30
N ASP A 73 -15.26 -8.06 -4.41
CA ASP A 73 -15.75 -8.81 -3.26
C ASP A 73 -14.61 -9.72 -2.78
N LEU A 74 -14.02 -9.36 -1.64
CA LEU A 74 -12.93 -10.05 -0.96
C LEU A 74 -13.39 -10.68 0.37
N SER A 75 -14.71 -10.82 0.57
CA SER A 75 -15.26 -11.40 1.81
C SER A 75 -14.94 -12.88 2.01
N ASP A 76 -14.41 -13.54 0.98
CA ASP A 76 -13.96 -14.93 0.98
C ASP A 76 -12.46 -15.11 1.31
N ALA A 77 -11.73 -14.02 1.50
CA ALA A 77 -10.30 -14.00 1.74
C ALA A 77 -9.97 -13.56 3.17
N ASP A 78 -8.75 -13.85 3.64
CA ASP A 78 -8.23 -13.42 4.95
C ASP A 78 -7.33 -12.19 4.85
N GLY A 79 -6.89 -11.85 3.63
CA GLY A 79 -5.94 -10.78 3.39
C GLY A 79 -5.51 -10.64 1.93
N LEU A 80 -4.56 -9.72 1.71
CA LEU A 80 -3.82 -9.59 0.46
C LEU A 80 -2.39 -10.12 0.62
N GLU A 81 -1.89 -10.79 -0.41
CA GLU A 81 -0.49 -11.16 -0.56
C GLU A 81 0.12 -10.33 -1.70
N LEU A 82 1.21 -9.63 -1.41
CA LEU A 82 2.02 -8.92 -2.39
C LEU A 82 3.26 -9.75 -2.69
N GLY A 83 3.41 -10.19 -3.94
CA GLY A 83 4.64 -10.81 -4.40
C GLY A 83 5.64 -9.75 -4.82
N ILE A 84 6.66 -9.51 -4.00
CA ILE A 84 7.71 -8.52 -4.27
C ILE A 84 8.78 -9.15 -5.15
N ALA A 85 9.18 -8.45 -6.21
CA ALA A 85 10.21 -8.88 -7.16
C ALA A 85 11.53 -8.11 -7.01
N GLY A 86 11.47 -6.92 -6.40
CA GLY A 86 12.60 -6.01 -6.21
C GLY A 86 12.23 -4.92 -5.22
N PHE A 87 13.17 -4.52 -4.38
CA PHE A 87 12.92 -3.62 -3.25
C PHE A 87 14.13 -2.73 -2.94
N ASP A 88 13.90 -1.45 -2.70
CA ASP A 88 14.93 -0.43 -2.46
C ASP A 88 15.28 -0.19 -0.98
N GLY A 89 14.62 -0.88 -0.05
CA GLY A 89 14.83 -0.71 1.39
C GLY A 89 13.90 0.28 2.09
N LYS A 90 13.05 1.03 1.37
CA LYS A 90 12.17 2.05 1.95
C LYS A 90 10.89 1.45 2.55
N VAL A 91 10.17 2.21 3.36
CA VAL A 91 8.86 1.78 3.87
C VAL A 91 7.78 2.22 2.88
N TYR A 92 6.95 1.26 2.48
CA TYR A 92 5.78 1.48 1.64
C TYR A 92 4.49 1.27 2.44
N THR A 93 3.39 1.78 1.92
CA THR A 93 2.06 1.62 2.54
C THR A 93 1.11 1.04 1.50
N LEU A 94 0.45 -0.07 1.85
CA LEU A 94 -0.73 -0.57 1.16
C LEU A 94 -1.94 0.14 1.74
N THR A 95 -2.83 0.65 0.90
CA THR A 95 -4.09 1.28 1.35
C THR A 95 -5.29 0.70 0.63
N LEU A 96 -6.35 0.42 1.38
CA LEU A 96 -7.65 0.01 0.87
C LEU A 96 -8.72 1.06 1.17
N LYS A 97 -9.70 1.17 0.28
CA LYS A 97 -10.96 1.89 0.54
C LYS A 97 -12.13 1.07 0.04
N ASP A 98 -13.21 1.05 0.81
CA ASP A 98 -14.52 0.49 0.46
C ASP A 98 -15.52 1.55 -0.03
N LYS A 99 -15.18 2.83 0.14
CA LYS A 99 -16.03 3.97 -0.22
C LYS A 99 -15.25 5.03 -0.96
N LEU A 100 -15.78 5.40 -2.13
CA LEU A 100 -15.36 6.56 -2.89
C LEU A 100 -16.51 7.57 -2.91
N LEU A 101 -16.18 8.84 -2.70
CA LEU A 101 -17.14 9.95 -2.81
C LEU A 101 -17.02 10.63 -4.17
N PRO A 102 -18.08 11.29 -4.66
CA PRO A 102 -17.98 12.12 -5.86
C PRO A 102 -16.84 13.12 -5.75
N LYS A 103 -16.19 13.43 -6.88
CA LYS A 103 -15.19 14.49 -6.91
C LYS A 103 -15.84 15.82 -6.51
N ARG A 104 -15.03 16.68 -5.89
CA ARG A 104 -15.41 18.06 -5.60
C ARG A 104 -15.64 18.83 -6.91
N PRO A 105 -16.32 19.99 -6.86
CA PRO A 105 -16.50 20.84 -8.04
C PRO A 105 -15.17 21.26 -8.71
N ASP A 106 -14.09 21.37 -7.94
CA ASP A 106 -12.73 21.65 -8.42
C ASP A 106 -12.00 20.42 -9.01
N GLY A 107 -12.68 19.28 -9.12
CA GLY A 107 -12.15 18.02 -9.63
C GLY A 107 -11.33 17.22 -8.62
N ARG A 108 -11.10 17.74 -7.40
CA ARG A 108 -10.30 17.04 -6.39
C ARG A 108 -11.07 15.90 -5.72
N GLU A 109 -10.35 14.86 -5.33
CA GLU A 109 -10.90 13.79 -4.52
C GLU A 109 -11.28 14.27 -3.12
N GLN A 110 -12.37 13.71 -2.58
CA GLN A 110 -12.74 13.90 -1.19
C GLN A 110 -12.09 12.82 -0.31
N SER A 111 -11.72 13.20 0.90
CA SER A 111 -11.16 12.26 1.87
C SER A 111 -12.25 11.35 2.44
N THR A 112 -11.98 10.06 2.45
CA THR A 112 -12.75 9.01 3.13
C THR A 112 -11.83 8.30 4.12
N ILE A 113 -12.38 7.33 4.88
CA ILE A 113 -11.56 6.42 5.67
C ILE A 113 -10.75 5.53 4.71
N SER A 114 -9.51 5.27 5.10
CA SER A 114 -8.56 4.39 4.44
C SER A 114 -8.14 3.31 5.43
N TRP A 115 -7.89 2.10 4.96
CA TRP A 115 -7.29 1.03 5.77
C TRP A 115 -5.87 0.80 5.30
N GLU A 116 -4.91 1.05 6.18
CA GLU A 116 -3.50 1.14 5.85
C GLU A 116 -2.68 0.03 6.50
N TYR A 117 -1.65 -0.44 5.79
CA TYR A 117 -0.60 -1.29 6.33
C TYR A 117 0.76 -0.83 5.81
N ASN A 118 1.69 -0.55 6.73
CA ASN A 118 3.08 -0.23 6.38
C ASN A 118 3.86 -1.53 6.17
N LEU A 119 4.53 -1.67 5.03
CA LEU A 119 5.38 -2.80 4.70
C LEU A 119 6.81 -2.35 4.39
N GLN A 120 7.77 -3.10 4.93
CA GLN A 120 9.17 -3.04 4.58
C GLN A 120 9.60 -4.48 4.22
N PRO A 121 9.39 -4.91 2.97
CA PRO A 121 9.64 -6.29 2.57
C PRO A 121 11.12 -6.67 2.61
N ALA A 122 11.44 -7.96 2.58
CA ALA A 122 12.75 -8.41 2.11
C ALA A 122 12.77 -8.46 0.57
N ASP A 123 13.95 -8.41 -0.03
CA ASP A 123 14.07 -8.58 -1.49
C ASP A 123 13.51 -9.96 -1.91
N LYS A 124 12.71 -9.97 -2.98
CA LYS A 124 12.04 -11.17 -3.53
C LYS A 124 11.19 -11.97 -2.51
N ALA A 125 10.39 -11.27 -1.71
CA ALA A 125 9.54 -11.88 -0.69
C ALA A 125 8.03 -11.77 -1.00
N ASN A 126 7.24 -12.66 -0.39
CA ASN A 126 5.79 -12.50 -0.33
C ASN A 126 5.40 -11.82 1.00
N VAL A 127 4.72 -10.68 0.93
CA VAL A 127 4.18 -9.98 2.10
C VAL A 127 2.69 -10.28 2.21
N ARG A 128 2.27 -10.91 3.31
CA ARG A 128 0.86 -11.10 3.64
C ARG A 128 0.38 -10.00 4.56
N VAL A 129 -0.71 -9.36 4.17
CA VAL A 129 -1.41 -8.35 4.94
C VAL A 129 -2.78 -8.91 5.27
N ARG A 130 -3.00 -9.31 6.53
CA ARG A 130 -4.31 -9.78 6.99
C ARG A 130 -5.23 -8.59 7.21
N TRP A 131 -6.54 -8.82 7.14
CA TRP A 131 -7.51 -7.76 7.43
C TRP A 131 -7.38 -7.20 8.85
N GLU A 132 -7.02 -8.05 9.83
CA GLU A 132 -6.80 -7.66 11.23
C GLU A 132 -5.56 -6.77 11.46
N ASP A 133 -4.63 -6.78 10.51
CA ASP A 133 -3.40 -5.98 10.60
C ASP A 133 -3.59 -4.56 10.04
N LEU A 134 -4.68 -4.31 9.31
CA LEU A 134 -4.98 -3.00 8.78
C LEU A 134 -5.36 -2.01 9.89
N ARG A 135 -4.93 -0.76 9.74
CA ARG A 135 -5.29 0.35 10.62
C ARG A 135 -6.16 1.35 9.87
N ALA A 136 -7.32 1.67 10.42
CA ALA A 136 -8.22 2.64 9.85
C ALA A 136 -7.67 4.05 10.07
N THR A 137 -7.60 4.85 9.01
CA THR A 137 -7.09 6.22 9.05
C THR A 137 -8.04 7.19 8.35
N TYR A 138 -8.05 8.44 8.81
CA TYR A 138 -8.63 9.56 8.08
C TYR A 138 -7.59 10.66 7.93
N ARG A 139 -7.21 10.92 6.66
CA ARG A 139 -6.17 11.90 6.30
C ARG A 139 -4.85 11.64 7.04
N GLY A 140 -4.45 10.36 7.12
CA GLY A 140 -3.20 9.91 7.73
C GLY A 140 -3.19 9.86 9.25
N ARG A 141 -4.35 10.04 9.91
CA ARG A 141 -4.50 9.88 11.36
C ARG A 141 -5.30 8.63 11.64
N GLU A 142 -4.79 7.76 12.51
CA GLU A 142 -5.49 6.56 12.95
C GLU A 142 -6.81 6.91 13.67
N ILE A 143 -7.82 6.06 13.51
CA ILE A 143 -9.12 6.16 14.18
C ILE A 143 -9.37 4.82 14.89
N GLU A 144 -9.60 4.86 16.20
CA GLU A 144 -9.79 3.66 17.02
C GLU A 144 -11.16 2.99 16.80
N ASP A 145 -12.24 3.78 16.64
CA ASP A 145 -13.61 3.28 16.53
C ASP A 145 -14.18 3.36 15.10
N ALA A 146 -13.36 3.03 14.11
CA ALA A 146 -13.83 2.98 12.72
C ALA A 146 -14.72 1.75 12.49
N GLU A 147 -15.78 1.92 11.70
CA GLU A 147 -16.49 0.76 11.14
C GLU A 147 -15.50 -0.16 10.40
N PRO A 148 -15.68 -1.49 10.45
CA PRO A 148 -14.81 -2.41 9.72
C PRO A 148 -14.83 -2.16 8.21
N LEU A 149 -13.72 -2.46 7.53
CA LEU A 149 -13.64 -2.43 6.07
C LEU A 149 -14.73 -3.33 5.46
N ASP A 150 -15.59 -2.78 4.60
CA ASP A 150 -16.57 -3.58 3.87
C ASP A 150 -15.88 -4.38 2.75
N LEU A 151 -15.47 -5.61 3.09
CA LEU A 151 -14.78 -6.52 2.19
C LEU A 151 -15.60 -6.91 0.96
N LYS A 152 -16.92 -6.76 0.96
CA LYS A 152 -17.76 -7.02 -0.22
C LYS A 152 -17.67 -5.91 -1.26
N ASN A 153 -17.17 -4.74 -0.86
CA ASN A 153 -17.20 -3.52 -1.64
C ASN A 153 -15.85 -2.80 -1.68
N VAL A 154 -14.72 -3.51 -1.63
CA VAL A 154 -13.42 -2.85 -1.79
C VAL A 154 -13.37 -2.17 -3.17
N LYS A 155 -13.21 -0.84 -3.19
CA LYS A 155 -13.27 0.01 -4.40
C LYS A 155 -11.92 0.49 -4.87
N GLN A 156 -10.92 0.52 -3.99
CA GLN A 156 -9.61 1.06 -4.34
C GLN A 156 -8.50 0.36 -3.57
N ILE A 157 -7.43 0.04 -4.30
CA ILE A 157 -6.16 -0.42 -3.77
C ILE A 157 -5.10 0.62 -4.15
N THR A 158 -4.25 1.01 -3.20
CA THR A 158 -3.19 1.99 -3.41
C THR A 158 -1.87 1.45 -2.89
N ILE A 159 -0.80 1.65 -3.68
CA ILE A 159 0.58 1.52 -3.24
C ILE A 159 1.14 2.92 -3.07
N MET A 160 1.61 3.23 -1.87
CA MET A 160 2.07 4.55 -1.49
C MET A 160 3.47 4.48 -0.89
N ILE A 161 4.23 5.54 -1.11
CA ILE A 161 5.39 5.89 -0.29
C ILE A 161 5.14 7.25 0.35
N ARG A 162 5.56 7.41 1.60
CA ARG A 162 5.41 8.69 2.33
C ARG A 162 6.65 8.99 3.16
N SER A 163 6.81 10.25 3.53
CA SER A 163 7.99 10.71 4.26
C SER A 163 8.04 10.29 5.73
N PHE A 164 6.90 9.90 6.29
CA PHE A 164 6.68 9.78 7.74
C PHE A 164 7.25 10.99 8.51
N PHE A 165 7.05 12.19 7.99
CA PHE A 165 7.57 13.44 8.55
C PHE A 165 9.10 13.51 8.65
N GLY A 166 9.78 13.02 7.61
CA GLY A 166 11.22 13.21 7.40
C GLY A 166 12.08 11.99 7.72
N THR A 167 11.50 10.81 7.92
CA THR A 167 12.27 9.58 8.13
C THR A 167 12.78 8.98 6.82
N GLN A 168 12.15 9.31 5.67
CA GLN A 168 12.59 8.86 4.35
C GLN A 168 12.27 9.90 3.26
N GLU A 169 13.15 9.96 2.26
CA GLU A 169 13.04 10.84 1.09
C GLU A 169 13.82 10.24 -0.10
N GLY A 170 13.82 10.95 -1.24
CA GLY A 170 14.63 10.65 -2.42
C GLY A 170 13.96 9.68 -3.40
N ASP A 171 14.76 9.19 -4.35
CA ASP A 171 14.30 8.25 -5.37
C ASP A 171 13.89 6.93 -4.73
N PHE A 172 12.78 6.37 -5.22
CA PHE A 172 12.25 5.10 -4.74
C PHE A 172 11.88 4.15 -5.88
N SER A 173 11.94 2.84 -5.61
CA SER A 173 11.52 1.80 -6.55
C SER A 173 11.08 0.53 -5.83
N LEU A 174 9.87 0.06 -6.15
CA LEU A 174 9.29 -1.21 -5.70
C LEU A 174 8.78 -1.99 -6.90
N ASP A 175 9.36 -3.17 -7.13
CA ASP A 175 8.92 -4.08 -8.18
C ASP A 175 7.97 -5.12 -7.56
N ILE A 176 6.76 -5.23 -8.12
CA ILE A 176 5.68 -6.08 -7.63
C ILE A 176 5.30 -7.06 -8.73
N ALA A 177 5.51 -8.35 -8.49
CA ALA A 177 5.11 -9.42 -9.38
C ALA A 177 3.60 -9.64 -9.35
N SER A 178 2.97 -9.54 -8.18
CA SER A 178 1.52 -9.77 -8.05
C SER A 178 0.90 -9.14 -6.80
N ILE A 179 -0.41 -8.92 -6.87
CA ILE A 179 -1.29 -8.67 -5.73
C ILE A 179 -2.40 -9.72 -5.80
N ALA A 180 -2.54 -10.54 -4.77
CA ALA A 180 -3.54 -11.61 -4.72
C ALA A 180 -4.34 -11.55 -3.42
N ALA A 181 -5.62 -11.87 -3.48
CA ALA A 181 -6.38 -12.23 -2.30
C ALA A 181 -5.99 -13.66 -1.88
N PHE A 182 -5.66 -13.87 -0.60
CA PHE A 182 -5.33 -15.20 -0.08
C PHE A 182 -6.33 -15.64 0.98
N ARG A 183 -6.51 -16.96 1.07
CA ARG A 183 -7.19 -17.60 2.19
C ARG A 183 -6.23 -18.61 2.83
N SER A 184 -6.02 -18.45 4.12
CA SER A 184 -5.27 -19.36 4.98
C SER A 184 -6.19 -20.53 5.33
N ASP A 185 -5.67 -21.74 5.31
CA ASP A 185 -6.37 -22.80 6.02
C ASP A 185 -6.21 -22.57 7.53
N ALA A 186 -7.28 -22.80 8.31
CA ALA A 186 -7.37 -22.57 9.76
C ALA A 186 -6.29 -23.26 10.62
N ARG A 187 -5.34 -23.98 10.01
CA ARG A 187 -4.22 -24.67 10.66
C ARG A 187 -2.94 -23.82 10.74
N ASP A 188 -2.83 -22.72 9.99
CA ASP A 188 -1.61 -21.91 9.84
C ASP A 188 -1.49 -20.74 10.85
N ASP A 189 -2.54 -20.48 11.65
CA ASP A 189 -2.62 -19.35 12.60
C ASP A 189 -1.70 -19.45 13.83
N ARG A 190 -0.79 -20.44 13.88
CA ARG A 190 0.15 -20.63 14.98
C ARG A 190 1.60 -20.21 14.66
N GLY A 191 1.84 -19.52 13.55
CA GLY A 191 3.19 -19.13 13.12
C GLY A 191 3.38 -17.64 12.87
N LEU A 192 4.09 -16.97 13.78
CA LEU A 192 4.74 -15.65 13.64
C LEU A 192 3.84 -14.42 13.44
N ARG A 193 3.38 -13.86 14.56
CA ARG A 193 2.97 -12.46 14.67
C ARG A 193 4.17 -11.62 15.14
N THR A 194 4.66 -10.71 14.30
CA THR A 194 5.40 -9.54 14.80
C THR A 194 5.01 -8.30 13.98
N PRO A 195 3.99 -7.55 14.41
CA PRO A 195 3.80 -6.18 13.93
C PRO A 195 4.98 -5.33 14.42
N ILE A 196 5.58 -4.55 13.54
CA ILE A 196 6.58 -3.55 13.93
C ILE A 196 5.81 -2.31 14.39
N ASP A 197 5.82 -2.05 15.70
CA ASP A 197 5.28 -0.84 16.33
C ASP A 197 6.16 0.38 15.95
N GLU A 198 5.52 1.48 15.55
CA GLU A 198 6.16 2.74 15.14
C GLU A 198 7.01 3.38 16.26
N ARG A 199 7.01 2.84 17.48
CA ARG A 199 7.82 3.31 18.61
C ARG A 199 9.31 2.96 18.58
N HIS A 200 9.79 2.14 17.62
CA HIS A 200 11.20 1.71 17.59
C HIS A 200 12.11 2.39 16.55
N VAL A 201 11.63 3.40 15.81
CA VAL A 201 12.51 4.17 14.90
C VAL A 201 13.39 5.19 15.65
N VAL A 202 13.13 5.44 16.94
CA VAL A 202 13.90 6.41 17.76
C VAL A 202 14.62 5.70 18.91
N SER A 203 15.62 4.86 18.61
CA SER A 203 16.72 4.57 19.56
C SER A 203 17.78 3.67 18.91
N ALA A 204 18.58 4.22 18.00
CA ALA A 204 19.83 3.57 17.61
C ALA A 204 20.87 4.55 17.06
N ARG A 205 21.07 5.73 17.67
CA ARG A 205 22.30 6.53 17.48
C ARG A 205 22.55 7.47 18.66
N ARG A 206 22.92 6.94 19.83
CA ARG A 206 23.78 7.62 20.82
C ARG A 206 24.41 6.58 21.73
N ALA A 207 25.70 6.31 21.51
CA ALA A 207 26.71 5.78 22.44
C ALA A 207 27.70 5.00 21.58
N ASP A 208 28.58 5.69 20.87
CA ASP A 208 30.00 5.67 21.24
C ASP A 208 30.80 6.79 20.53
N GLY A 209 31.01 7.87 21.28
CA GLY A 209 32.04 8.88 21.10
C GLY A 209 32.51 9.33 22.48
#